data_AF-A0A4Y2GQA8-F1
#
_entry.id   AF-A0A4Y2GQA8-F1
#
_cell.length_a   1.000
_cell.length_b   1.000
_cell.length_c   1.000
_cell.angle_alpha   90.00
_cell.angle_beta   90.00
_cell.angle_gamma   90.00
#
_symmetry.space_group_name_H-M   'P 1'
#
loop_
_entity.id
_entity.type
_entity.pdbx_description
1 polymer ?
#
loop_
_entity_poly.entity_id
_entity_poly.type
_entity_poly.pdbx_seq_one_letter_code
_entity_poly.pdbx_strand_id
1 'polypeptide(L)'
;MIHLRLFIYSSKTSLKAVLLHIGNSFASLPLGHSVHLEENYNDLSMILEKINYQEHRWMVCGDFKMLTMLLGKQAGCTKYPCFLCFWDSRARDLHWTKTEWSLRGALTPGEENVINTTLVPPEKVLLPPLHIKLGLTKQFIKSLPKYGECFRYLCSKFPKLSEAKLKEGVFTGTDIRKLLSDSFFSKTMGDKEKEEWGSFKESAQVFGEY
;
A
#
# COMPACT_ATOMS: atom_id res chain seq x y z
N MET A 1 7.57 9.98 -24.91
CA MET A 1 7.01 10.82 -23.84
C MET A 1 7.37 10.15 -22.53
N ILE A 2 8.17 10.78 -21.67
CA ILE A 2 8.58 10.18 -20.39
C ILE A 2 7.37 10.20 -19.47
N HIS A 3 6.78 9.05 -19.18
CA HIS A 3 5.71 8.98 -18.19
C HIS A 3 6.35 8.96 -16.79
N LEU A 4 6.18 10.06 -16.06
CA LEU A 4 6.62 10.20 -14.68
C LEU A 4 5.43 10.10 -13.73
N ARG A 5 5.68 9.56 -12.54
CA ARG A 5 4.76 9.59 -11.40
C ARG A 5 5.42 10.30 -10.22
N LEU A 6 4.65 11.12 -9.52
CA LEU A 6 5.04 11.75 -8.28
C LEU A 6 4.85 10.78 -7.13
N PHE A 7 5.94 10.44 -6.46
CA PHE A 7 5.94 9.69 -5.22
C PHE A 7 6.17 10.64 -4.05
N ILE A 8 5.18 10.75 -3.18
CA ILE A 8 5.30 11.49 -1.92
C ILE A 8 5.30 10.46 -0.79
N TYR A 9 6.30 10.53 0.07
CA TYR A 9 6.37 9.67 1.22
C TYR A 9 7.06 10.35 2.38
N SER A 10 6.75 9.83 3.55
CA SER A 10 7.36 10.26 4.78
C SER A 10 8.16 9.18 5.44
N SER A 11 9.09 9.65 6.25
CA SER A 11 9.79 8.89 7.25
C SER A 11 9.57 9.56 8.61
N LYS A 12 10.07 8.93 9.67
CA LYS A 12 10.02 9.52 11.02
C LYS A 12 10.64 10.92 11.13
N THR A 13 11.51 11.30 10.20
CA THR A 13 12.35 12.50 10.30
C THR A 13 12.28 13.40 9.08
N SER A 14 11.58 13.01 8.03
CA SER A 14 11.53 13.79 6.80
C SER A 14 10.36 13.43 5.91
N LEU A 15 9.90 14.42 5.16
CA LEU A 15 8.94 14.32 4.07
C LEU A 15 9.67 14.54 2.75
N LYS A 16 9.41 13.67 1.76
CA LYS A 16 10.10 13.68 0.48
C LYS A 16 9.12 13.56 -0.68
N ALA A 17 9.41 14.30 -1.74
CA ALA A 17 8.70 14.27 -3.01
C ALA A 17 9.70 13.93 -4.12
N VAL A 18 9.41 12.90 -4.90
CA VAL A 18 10.33 12.33 -5.88
C VAL A 18 9.56 11.97 -7.15
N LEU A 19 10.09 12.29 -8.32
CA LEU A 19 9.56 11.76 -9.58
C LEU A 19 10.22 10.41 -9.89
N LEU A 20 9.36 9.44 -10.17
CA LEU A 20 9.75 8.10 -10.58
C LEU A 20 9.34 7.89 -12.03
N HIS A 21 10.22 7.27 -12.80
CA HIS A 21 9.88 6.79 -14.13
C HIS A 21 8.94 5.58 -14.04
N ILE A 22 7.90 5.54 -14.88
CA ILE A 22 7.04 4.35 -14.99
C ILE A 22 7.86 3.18 -15.55
N GLY A 23 7.96 2.08 -14.82
CA GLY A 23 8.85 0.95 -15.09
C GLY A 23 10.19 0.99 -14.34
N ASN A 24 10.46 2.03 -13.54
CA ASN A 24 11.66 2.21 -12.71
C ASN A 24 13.00 1.99 -13.47
N SER A 25 13.04 2.23 -14.78
CA SER A 25 14.23 2.03 -15.61
C SER A 25 15.26 3.16 -15.51
N PHE A 26 14.88 4.30 -14.96
CA PHE A 26 15.73 5.47 -14.77
C PHE A 26 15.85 5.84 -13.30
N ALA A 27 16.91 6.58 -12.98
CA ALA A 27 17.10 7.15 -11.66
C ALA A 27 15.93 8.06 -11.28
N SER A 28 15.58 8.03 -9.99
CA SER A 28 14.56 8.90 -9.42
C SER A 28 15.03 10.35 -9.38
N LEU A 29 14.16 11.29 -9.75
CA LEU A 29 14.45 12.73 -9.69
C LEU A 29 13.88 13.33 -8.40
N PRO A 30 14.71 13.75 -7.42
CA PRO A 30 14.21 14.40 -6.22
C PRO A 30 13.62 15.77 -6.58
N LEU A 31 12.39 16.04 -6.15
CA LEU A 31 11.74 17.35 -6.28
C LEU A 31 11.75 18.14 -4.97
N GLY A 32 11.64 17.44 -3.84
CA GLY A 32 11.51 18.08 -2.54
C GLY A 32 11.96 17.18 -1.40
N HIS A 33 12.59 17.80 -0.42
CA HIS A 33 13.00 17.17 0.83
C HIS A 33 12.87 18.19 1.95
N SER A 34 12.18 17.82 3.03
CA SER A 34 12.16 18.62 4.24
C SER A 34 12.24 17.73 5.48
N VAL A 35 12.99 18.20 6.48
CA VAL A 35 13.05 17.61 7.83
C VAL A 35 12.14 18.33 8.83
N HIS A 36 11.52 19.43 8.40
CA HIS A 36 10.67 20.28 9.24
C HIS A 36 9.17 20.11 8.95
N LEU A 37 8.84 19.45 7.83
CA LEU A 37 7.44 19.20 7.44
C LEU A 37 6.97 17.85 7.93
N GLU A 38 5.71 17.78 8.29
CA GLU A 38 5.06 16.60 8.82
C GLU A 38 4.05 16.02 7.82
N GLU A 39 3.61 14.79 8.11
CA GLU A 39 2.50 14.16 7.41
C GLU A 39 1.17 14.79 7.82
N ASN A 40 0.89 15.99 7.32
CA ASN A 40 -0.41 16.64 7.50
C ASN A 40 -0.86 17.32 6.19
N TYR A 41 -2.16 17.65 6.13
CA TYR A 41 -2.79 18.21 4.94
C TYR A 41 -2.15 19.53 4.48
N ASN A 42 -1.84 20.43 5.41
CA ASN A 42 -1.32 21.77 5.10
C ASN A 42 0.09 21.70 4.50
N ASP A 43 0.95 20.87 5.08
CA ASP A 43 2.32 20.70 4.60
C ASP A 43 2.35 20.04 3.21
N LEU A 44 1.45 19.08 2.97
CA LEU A 44 1.29 18.46 1.64
C LEU A 44 0.77 19.47 0.61
N SER A 45 -0.19 20.31 0.98
CA SER A 45 -0.68 21.40 0.13
C SER A 45 0.46 22.33 -0.28
N MET A 46 1.29 22.75 0.70
CA MET A 46 2.43 23.62 0.44
C MET A 46 3.46 22.96 -0.49
N ILE A 47 3.75 21.67 -0.32
CA ILE A 47 4.67 20.96 -1.22
C ILE A 47 4.13 20.94 -2.64
N LEU A 48 2.85 20.61 -2.83
CA LEU A 48 2.24 20.53 -4.16
C LEU A 48 2.23 21.90 -4.87
N GLU A 49 2.04 22.98 -4.11
CA GLU A 49 2.17 24.35 -4.61
C GLU A 49 3.61 24.64 -5.05
N LYS A 50 4.61 24.32 -4.22
CA LYS A 50 6.03 24.58 -4.52
C LYS A 50 6.57 23.82 -5.73
N ILE A 51 6.01 22.66 -6.03
CA ILE A 51 6.38 21.87 -7.23
C ILE A 51 5.49 22.17 -8.43
N ASN A 52 4.64 23.20 -8.37
CA ASN A 52 3.67 23.56 -9.42
C ASN A 52 2.85 22.37 -9.92
N TYR A 53 2.33 21.53 -9.00
CA TYR A 53 1.64 20.29 -9.38
C TYR A 53 0.49 20.53 -10.37
N GLN A 54 -0.20 21.67 -10.27
CA GLN A 54 -1.32 22.03 -11.15
C GLN A 54 -0.92 22.13 -12.63
N GLU A 55 0.33 22.51 -12.93
CA GLU A 55 0.84 22.59 -14.31
C GLU A 55 1.18 21.20 -14.85
N HIS A 56 1.78 20.36 -14.03
CA HIS A 56 2.31 19.07 -14.48
C HIS A 56 1.31 17.92 -14.44
N ARG A 57 0.39 17.93 -13.46
CA ARG A 57 -0.67 16.92 -13.26
C ARG A 57 -0.18 15.47 -13.37
N TRP A 58 0.99 15.20 -12.78
CA TRP A 58 1.56 13.85 -12.73
C TRP A 58 0.63 12.89 -12.00
N MET A 59 0.69 11.60 -12.36
CA MET A 59 0.09 10.57 -11.54
C MET A 59 0.78 10.55 -10.17
N VAL A 60 0.03 10.41 -9.09
CA VAL A 60 0.53 10.45 -7.72
C VAL A 60 0.45 9.07 -7.09
N CYS A 61 1.53 8.62 -6.47
CA CYS A 61 1.58 7.44 -5.63
C CYS A 61 2.19 7.77 -4.27
N GLY A 62 1.87 6.93 -3.29
CA GLY A 62 2.28 7.07 -1.90
C GLY A 62 1.70 5.92 -1.10
N ASP A 63 2.06 5.79 0.17
CA ASP A 63 1.34 4.85 1.03
C ASP A 63 -0.14 5.27 1.21
N PHE A 64 -0.97 4.36 1.72
CA PHE A 64 -2.40 4.63 1.89
C PHE A 64 -2.69 5.84 2.79
N LYS A 65 -1.84 6.12 3.79
CA LYS A 65 -2.03 7.26 4.68
C LYS A 65 -1.81 8.56 3.90
N MET A 66 -0.73 8.64 3.13
CA MET A 66 -0.42 9.76 2.25
C MET A 66 -1.55 10.02 1.25
N LEU A 67 -2.01 8.98 0.56
CA LEU A 67 -3.12 9.09 -0.41
C LEU A 67 -4.42 9.56 0.25
N THR A 68 -4.70 9.09 1.47
CA THR A 68 -5.88 9.52 2.24
C THR A 68 -5.84 11.03 2.50
N MET A 69 -4.70 11.57 2.92
CA MET A 69 -4.54 13.01 3.18
C MET A 69 -4.62 13.85 1.90
N LEU A 70 -3.98 13.39 0.81
CA LEU A 70 -4.04 14.05 -0.50
C LEU A 70 -5.48 14.11 -1.05
N LEU A 71 -6.31 13.12 -0.73
CA LEU A 71 -7.72 13.06 -1.09
C LEU A 71 -8.64 13.73 -0.06
N GLY A 72 -8.09 14.50 0.89
CA GLY A 72 -8.86 15.27 1.87
C GLY A 72 -9.63 14.42 2.89
N LYS A 73 -9.32 13.12 2.98
CA LYS A 73 -9.99 12.20 3.90
C LYS A 73 -9.35 12.25 5.29
N GLN A 74 -10.16 12.00 6.31
CA GLN A 74 -9.71 11.86 7.68
C GLN A 74 -8.76 10.66 7.82
N ALA A 75 -7.59 10.89 8.39
CA ALA A 75 -6.63 9.85 8.72
C ALA A 75 -7.07 9.01 9.93
N GLY A 76 -6.46 7.82 10.10
CA GLY A 76 -6.72 6.92 11.22
C GLY A 76 -7.85 5.91 10.96
N CYS A 77 -8.34 5.28 12.03
CA CYS A 77 -9.31 4.18 11.97
C CYS A 77 -10.75 4.71 11.78
N THR A 78 -11.06 5.21 10.58
CA THR A 78 -12.39 5.73 10.23
C THR A 78 -13.33 4.61 9.78
N LYS A 79 -14.66 4.87 9.80
CA LYS A 79 -15.67 3.91 9.36
C LYS A 79 -15.51 3.53 7.89
N TYR A 80 -15.22 4.50 7.02
CA TYR A 80 -15.13 4.28 5.58
C TYR A 80 -13.75 4.68 5.02
N PRO A 81 -12.67 3.94 5.36
CA PRO A 81 -11.30 4.36 5.05
C PRO A 81 -11.00 4.37 3.54
N CYS A 82 -11.69 3.54 2.76
CA CYS A 82 -11.48 3.46 1.32
C CYS A 82 -11.90 4.76 0.62
N PHE A 83 -11.07 5.22 -0.33
CA PHE A 83 -11.38 6.38 -1.17
C PHE A 83 -12.11 6.00 -2.48
N LEU A 84 -12.23 4.70 -2.79
CA LEU A 84 -12.94 4.20 -3.98
C LEU A 84 -14.39 3.79 -3.68
N CYS A 85 -14.65 3.24 -2.49
CA CYS A 85 -15.95 2.70 -2.12
C CYS A 85 -16.28 2.94 -0.64
N PHE A 86 -17.52 2.65 -0.27
CA PHE A 86 -18.03 2.71 1.10
C PHE A 86 -17.80 1.40 1.86
N TRP A 87 -16.61 0.80 1.72
CA TRP A 87 -16.21 -0.35 2.53
C TRP A 87 -16.22 0.04 4.01
N ASP A 88 -17.09 -0.61 4.80
CA ASP A 88 -17.30 -0.32 6.21
C ASP A 88 -16.32 -1.12 7.07
N SER A 89 -15.31 -0.44 7.63
CA SER A 89 -14.29 -1.04 8.49
C SER A 89 -14.84 -1.61 9.79
N ARG A 90 -16.06 -1.21 10.19
CA ARG A 90 -16.70 -1.63 11.43
C ARG A 90 -17.60 -2.85 11.25
N ALA A 91 -18.02 -3.15 10.02
CA ALA A 91 -18.89 -4.28 9.66
C ALA A 91 -18.14 -5.62 9.54
N ARG A 92 -17.51 -6.05 10.65
CA ARG A 92 -16.61 -7.23 10.70
C ARG A 92 -17.28 -8.55 10.27
N ASP A 93 -18.58 -8.66 10.48
CA ASP A 93 -19.42 -9.78 10.08
C ASP A 93 -19.61 -9.86 8.54
N LEU A 94 -19.54 -8.72 7.85
CA LEU A 94 -19.72 -8.64 6.40
C LEU A 94 -18.40 -8.73 5.60
N HIS A 95 -17.24 -8.57 6.26
CA HIS A 95 -15.94 -8.45 5.57
C HIS A 95 -15.57 -9.63 4.68
N TRP A 96 -16.11 -10.83 4.97
CA TRP A 96 -15.79 -12.06 4.25
C TRP A 96 -16.93 -12.59 3.36
N THR A 97 -18.12 -11.99 3.47
CA THR A 97 -19.32 -12.42 2.75
C THR A 97 -19.76 -11.41 1.70
N LYS A 98 -19.48 -10.12 1.95
CA LYS A 98 -19.83 -9.02 1.05
C LYS A 98 -18.64 -8.65 0.18
N THR A 99 -18.73 -8.97 -1.11
CA THR A 99 -17.73 -8.62 -2.12
C THR A 99 -17.93 -7.23 -2.69
N GLU A 100 -19.19 -6.80 -2.86
CA GLU A 100 -19.53 -5.53 -3.49
C GLU A 100 -19.92 -4.46 -2.46
N TRP A 101 -19.24 -3.32 -2.50
CA TRP A 101 -19.54 -2.13 -1.71
C TRP A 101 -19.85 -0.97 -2.64
N SER A 102 -20.81 -0.12 -2.26
CA SER A 102 -21.19 1.02 -3.08
C SER A 102 -19.98 1.90 -3.38
N LEU A 103 -19.84 2.31 -4.64
CA LEU A 103 -18.75 3.16 -5.08
C LEU A 103 -18.98 4.59 -4.56
N ARG A 104 -17.87 5.31 -4.34
CA ARG A 104 -17.94 6.74 -4.05
C ARG A 104 -18.11 7.50 -5.35
N GLY A 105 -19.13 8.35 -5.41
CA GLY A 105 -19.33 9.27 -6.54
C GLY A 105 -18.39 10.46 -6.48
N ALA A 106 -18.43 11.21 -5.39
CA ALA A 106 -17.57 12.38 -5.14
C ALA A 106 -16.93 12.32 -3.74
N LEU A 107 -15.84 13.07 -3.57
CA LEU A 107 -15.21 13.31 -2.27
C LEU A 107 -15.58 14.72 -1.79
N THR A 108 -16.84 14.90 -1.39
CA THR A 108 -17.39 16.18 -0.92
C THR A 108 -16.99 16.44 0.53
N PRO A 109 -16.32 17.56 0.87
CA PRO A 109 -16.01 17.90 2.26
C PRO A 109 -17.27 17.97 3.14
N GLY A 110 -17.19 17.39 4.34
CA GLY A 110 -18.31 17.30 5.28
C GLY A 110 -19.15 16.03 5.13
N GLU A 111 -18.97 15.26 4.05
CA GLU A 111 -19.62 13.97 3.87
C GLU A 111 -18.75 12.82 4.40
N GLU A 112 -19.36 11.98 5.23
CA GLU A 112 -18.76 10.77 5.79
C GLU A 112 -17.42 11.01 6.51
N ASN A 113 -16.31 10.72 5.84
CA ASN A 113 -14.96 10.90 6.37
C ASN A 113 -14.08 11.79 5.49
N VAL A 114 -14.69 12.61 4.63
CA VAL A 114 -13.99 13.65 3.86
C VAL A 114 -14.06 14.94 4.67
N ILE A 115 -12.89 15.43 5.11
CA ILE A 115 -12.80 16.60 6.00
C ILE A 115 -12.24 17.82 5.29
N ASN A 116 -11.53 17.62 4.19
CA ASN A 116 -10.94 18.68 3.38
C ASN A 116 -11.24 18.43 1.89
N THR A 117 -11.04 19.46 1.07
CA THR A 117 -11.01 19.31 -0.39
C THR A 117 -9.84 18.42 -0.84
N THR A 118 -9.96 17.78 -1.99
CA THR A 118 -8.86 17.00 -2.57
C THR A 118 -7.73 17.93 -3.04
N LEU A 119 -6.49 17.65 -2.65
CA LEU A 119 -5.30 18.38 -3.13
C LEU A 119 -4.87 17.95 -4.54
N VAL A 120 -5.19 16.71 -4.90
CA VAL A 120 -4.92 16.12 -6.22
C VAL A 120 -6.23 15.53 -6.76
N PRO A 121 -6.46 15.55 -8.09
CA PRO A 121 -7.64 14.92 -8.65
C PRO A 121 -7.65 13.40 -8.36
N PRO A 122 -8.78 12.80 -7.93
CA PRO A 122 -8.85 11.38 -7.62
C PRO A 122 -8.38 10.47 -8.77
N GLU A 123 -8.66 10.85 -10.01
CA GLU A 123 -8.23 10.14 -11.22
C GLU A 123 -6.71 10.17 -11.46
N LYS A 124 -5.98 11.01 -10.72
CA LYS A 124 -4.51 11.07 -10.75
C LYS A 124 -3.87 10.21 -9.67
N VAL A 125 -4.62 9.59 -8.77
CA VAL A 125 -4.07 8.74 -7.71
C VAL A 125 -3.90 7.30 -8.19
N LEU A 126 -2.69 6.76 -8.01
CA LEU A 126 -2.37 5.36 -8.24
C LEU A 126 -2.51 4.57 -6.94
N LEU A 127 -3.17 3.42 -7.00
CA LEU A 127 -3.17 2.45 -5.91
C LEU A 127 -1.74 2.00 -5.62
N PRO A 128 -1.32 1.86 -4.34
CA PRO A 128 0.05 1.49 -4.00
C PRO A 128 0.23 -0.05 -3.98
N PRO A 129 0.69 -0.69 -5.08
CA PRO A 129 0.63 -2.15 -5.21
C PRO A 129 1.57 -2.84 -4.22
N LEU A 130 2.71 -2.20 -3.93
CA LEU A 130 3.65 -2.67 -2.92
C LEU A 130 3.01 -2.73 -1.54
N HIS A 131 2.30 -1.68 -1.11
CA HIS A 131 1.64 -1.66 0.20
C HIS A 131 0.51 -2.68 0.29
N ILE A 132 -0.21 -2.92 -0.81
CA ILE A 132 -1.21 -3.98 -0.90
C ILE A 132 -0.56 -5.37 -0.75
N LYS A 133 0.51 -5.66 -1.50
CA LYS A 133 1.25 -6.94 -1.37
C LYS A 133 1.80 -7.15 0.02
N LEU A 134 2.38 -6.13 0.63
CA LEU A 134 2.89 -6.18 2.01
C LEU A 134 1.75 -6.55 2.98
N GLY A 135 0.58 -5.94 2.82
CA GLY A 135 -0.62 -6.26 3.60
C GLY A 135 -1.10 -7.70 3.40
N LEU A 136 -1.24 -8.16 2.16
CA LEU A 136 -1.67 -9.53 1.83
C LEU A 136 -0.68 -10.57 2.35
N THR A 137 0.63 -10.34 2.16
CA THR A 137 1.69 -11.23 2.65
C THR A 137 1.63 -11.31 4.16
N LYS A 138 1.47 -10.16 4.82
CA LYS A 138 1.34 -10.12 6.28
C LYS A 138 0.15 -10.95 6.76
N GLN A 139 -1.01 -10.83 6.13
CA GLN A 139 -2.19 -11.62 6.49
C GLN A 139 -1.96 -13.12 6.29
N PHE A 140 -1.44 -13.53 5.13
CA PHE A 140 -1.14 -14.93 4.82
C PHE A 140 -0.15 -15.54 5.81
N ILE A 141 0.98 -14.87 6.07
CA ILE A 141 1.98 -15.39 7.01
C ILE A 141 1.43 -15.41 8.44
N LYS A 142 0.57 -14.45 8.80
CA LYS A 142 -0.08 -14.43 10.12
C LYS A 142 -1.07 -15.57 10.31
N SER A 143 -1.74 -16.06 9.27
CA SER A 143 -2.65 -17.21 9.36
C SER A 143 -1.94 -18.56 9.42
N LEU A 144 -0.69 -18.66 8.95
CA LEU A 144 0.06 -19.92 9.00
C LEU A 144 0.26 -20.46 10.43
N PRO A 145 0.18 -21.79 10.63
CA PRO A 145 0.53 -22.43 11.90
C PRO A 145 1.97 -22.12 12.32
N LYS A 146 2.15 -21.50 13.50
CA LYS A 146 3.47 -20.98 13.95
C LYS A 146 4.53 -22.05 14.21
N TYR A 147 4.14 -23.31 14.29
CA TYR A 147 5.04 -24.45 14.49
C TYR A 147 4.95 -25.49 13.35
N GLY A 148 4.20 -25.18 12.28
CA GLY A 148 4.07 -26.03 11.10
C GLY A 148 5.35 -26.09 10.26
N GLU A 149 5.43 -27.08 9.39
CA GLU A 149 6.55 -27.26 8.44
C GLU A 149 6.75 -26.00 7.57
N CYS A 150 5.65 -25.41 7.09
CA CYS A 150 5.66 -24.17 6.31
C CYS A 150 6.34 -23.00 7.06
N PHE A 151 6.02 -22.78 8.33
CA PHE A 151 6.64 -21.72 9.12
C PHE A 151 8.11 -22.03 9.46
N ARG A 152 8.44 -23.29 9.77
CA ARG A 152 9.84 -23.72 9.98
C ARG A 152 10.68 -23.49 8.72
N TYR A 153 10.11 -23.73 7.54
CA TYR A 153 10.76 -23.42 6.27
C TYR A 153 11.00 -21.92 6.07
N LEU A 154 10.06 -21.05 6.45
CA LEU A 154 10.27 -19.60 6.39
C LEU A 154 11.45 -19.16 7.25
N CYS A 155 11.58 -19.71 8.46
CA CYS A 155 12.72 -19.43 9.34
C CYS A 155 14.07 -19.81 8.71
N SER A 156 14.14 -20.98 8.04
CA SER A 156 15.37 -21.40 7.37
C SER A 156 15.64 -20.63 6.07
N LYS A 157 14.60 -20.25 5.33
CA LYS A 157 14.71 -19.51 4.07
C LYS A 157 15.14 -18.06 4.27
N PHE A 158 14.69 -17.42 5.34
CA PHE A 158 14.99 -16.03 5.67
C PHE A 158 15.75 -15.92 6.99
N PRO A 159 17.00 -16.43 7.09
CA PRO A 159 17.74 -16.48 8.35
C PRO A 159 18.11 -15.08 8.88
N LYS A 160 18.02 -14.04 8.03
CA LYS A 160 18.23 -12.64 8.41
C LYS A 160 16.99 -11.98 9.04
N LEU A 161 15.82 -12.60 8.93
CA LEU A 161 14.60 -12.15 9.59
C LEU A 161 14.48 -12.87 10.93
N SER A 162 14.19 -12.11 11.99
CA SER A 162 13.89 -12.72 13.29
C SER A 162 12.57 -13.46 13.23
N GLU A 163 12.44 -14.49 14.06
CA GLU A 163 11.18 -15.24 14.20
C GLU A 163 10.00 -14.30 14.52
N ALA A 164 10.22 -13.27 15.34
CA ALA A 164 9.19 -12.25 15.63
C ALA A 164 8.73 -11.50 14.37
N LYS A 165 9.66 -11.11 13.48
CA LYS A 165 9.30 -10.49 12.19
C LYS A 165 8.53 -11.45 11.30
N LEU A 166 8.94 -12.72 11.24
CA LEU A 166 8.24 -13.75 10.48
C LEU A 166 6.83 -13.98 11.03
N LYS A 167 6.65 -14.12 12.36
CA LYS A 167 5.34 -14.28 13.00
C LYS A 167 4.38 -13.13 12.68
N GLU A 168 4.91 -11.91 12.65
CA GLU A 168 4.15 -10.70 12.31
C GLU A 168 4.03 -10.44 10.81
N GLY A 169 4.56 -11.32 9.96
CA GLY A 169 4.49 -11.17 8.50
C GLY A 169 5.21 -9.92 7.99
N VAL A 170 6.30 -9.51 8.64
CA VAL A 170 7.10 -8.35 8.27
C VAL A 170 8.14 -8.74 7.22
N PHE A 171 7.80 -8.50 5.96
CA PHE A 171 8.64 -8.77 4.79
C PHE A 171 8.94 -7.47 4.04
N THR A 172 10.06 -7.44 3.30
CA THR A 172 10.31 -6.40 2.28
C THR A 172 9.76 -6.86 0.92
N GLY A 173 9.64 -5.92 -0.04
CA GLY A 173 9.28 -6.30 -1.42
C GLY A 173 10.24 -7.34 -2.02
N THR A 174 11.54 -7.25 -1.73
CA THR A 174 12.53 -8.24 -2.14
C THR A 174 12.30 -9.60 -1.51
N ASP A 175 11.93 -9.66 -0.23
CA ASP A 175 11.65 -10.94 0.44
C ASP A 175 10.38 -11.59 -0.13
N ILE A 176 9.34 -10.80 -0.42
CA ILE A 176 8.12 -11.27 -1.08
C ILE A 176 8.43 -11.84 -2.47
N ARG A 177 9.23 -11.15 -3.29
CA ARG A 177 9.63 -11.66 -4.61
C ARG A 177 10.35 -13.00 -4.50
N LYS A 178 11.28 -13.13 -3.55
CA LYS A 178 11.98 -14.40 -3.28
C LYS A 178 11.02 -15.51 -2.88
N LEU A 179 10.07 -15.21 -1.98
CA LEU A 179 9.07 -16.17 -1.52
C LEU A 179 8.15 -16.63 -2.67
N LEU A 180 7.64 -15.69 -3.47
CA LEU A 180 6.78 -15.99 -4.63
C LEU A 180 7.48 -16.83 -5.69
N SER A 181 8.79 -16.64 -5.88
CA SER A 181 9.60 -17.43 -6.81
C SER A 181 10.04 -18.80 -6.28
N ASP A 182 9.80 -19.08 -5.00
CA ASP A 182 10.28 -20.30 -4.36
C ASP A 182 9.32 -21.47 -4.56
N SER A 183 9.64 -22.33 -5.53
CA SER A 183 8.85 -23.53 -5.78
C SER A 183 8.87 -24.54 -4.62
N PHE A 184 9.90 -24.52 -3.76
CA PHE A 184 9.99 -25.41 -2.60
C PHE A 184 9.08 -24.99 -1.47
N PHE A 185 8.74 -23.70 -1.34
CA PHE A 185 7.85 -23.22 -0.30
C PHE A 185 6.47 -23.90 -0.36
N SER A 186 5.92 -24.07 -1.57
CA SER A 186 4.64 -24.78 -1.74
C SER A 186 4.69 -26.29 -1.42
N LYS A 187 5.90 -26.88 -1.32
CA LYS A 187 6.09 -28.30 -0.98
C LYS A 187 6.07 -28.54 0.53
N THR A 188 6.20 -27.49 1.35
CA THR A 188 6.14 -27.59 2.81
C THR A 188 4.75 -27.35 3.38
N MET A 189 3.78 -27.12 2.50
CA MET A 189 2.39 -26.84 2.79
C MET A 189 1.54 -28.12 2.74
N GLY A 190 0.58 -28.24 3.65
CA GLY A 190 -0.54 -29.18 3.50
C GLY A 190 -1.52 -28.72 2.40
N ASP A 191 -2.50 -29.56 2.07
CA ASP A 191 -3.40 -29.32 0.94
C ASP A 191 -4.14 -27.98 1.04
N LYS A 192 -4.69 -27.68 2.22
CA LYS A 192 -5.39 -26.41 2.48
C LYS A 192 -4.47 -25.19 2.37
N GLU A 193 -3.27 -25.27 2.96
CA GLU A 193 -2.30 -24.18 2.90
C GLU A 193 -1.85 -23.90 1.45
N LYS A 194 -1.77 -24.96 0.64
CA LYS A 194 -1.38 -24.89 -0.77
C LYS A 194 -2.47 -24.26 -1.63
N GLU A 195 -3.75 -24.54 -1.35
CA GLU A 195 -4.90 -23.86 -1.96
C GLU A 195 -4.88 -22.37 -1.62
N GLU A 196 -4.78 -22.02 -0.34
CA GLU A 196 -4.69 -20.63 0.14
C GLU A 196 -3.48 -19.89 -0.47
N TRP A 197 -2.35 -20.57 -0.60
CA TRP A 197 -1.16 -20.04 -1.28
C TRP A 197 -1.40 -19.79 -2.78
N GLY A 198 -2.18 -20.64 -3.44
CA GLY A 198 -2.63 -20.44 -4.81
C GLY A 198 -3.40 -19.12 -4.96
N SER A 199 -4.46 -18.94 -4.17
CA SER A 199 -5.28 -17.72 -4.18
C SER A 199 -4.48 -16.48 -3.80
N PHE A 200 -3.55 -16.59 -2.85
CA PHE A 200 -2.63 -15.50 -2.49
C PHE A 200 -1.75 -15.10 -3.68
N LYS A 201 -1.16 -16.06 -4.40
CA LYS A 201 -0.30 -15.76 -5.56
C LYS A 201 -1.06 -15.05 -6.66
N GLU A 202 -2.27 -15.50 -6.97
CA GLU A 202 -3.13 -14.86 -7.98
C GLU A 202 -3.44 -13.41 -7.58
N SER A 203 -3.85 -13.20 -6.32
CA SER A 203 -4.11 -11.85 -5.78
C SER A 203 -2.86 -10.97 -5.82
N ALA A 204 -1.70 -11.51 -5.46
CA ALA A 204 -0.43 -10.78 -5.47
C ALA A 204 0.05 -10.44 -6.89
N GLN A 205 -0.30 -11.23 -7.90
CA GLN A 205 0.02 -10.97 -9.31
C GLN A 205 -0.80 -9.81 -9.89
N VAL A 206 -2.08 -9.67 -9.51
CA VAL A 206 -2.94 -8.56 -9.94
C VAL A 206 -2.28 -7.21 -9.64
N PHE A 207 -1.70 -7.07 -8.45
CA PHE A 207 -1.05 -5.85 -8.01
C PHE A 207 0.42 -5.78 -8.48
N GLY A 208 0.72 -5.88 -9.78
CA GLY A 208 2.09 -5.83 -10.34
C GLY A 208 2.99 -4.67 -9.83
N GLU A 209 4.31 -4.78 -9.99
CA GLU A 209 5.21 -3.64 -9.72
C GLU A 209 5.15 -2.66 -10.92
N TYR A 210 4.71 -1.42 -10.68
CA TYR A 210 4.78 -0.35 -11.68
C TYR A 210 6.20 0.14 -11.93
#